data_AF-A0A1V4M688-F1
#
_entry.id   AF-A0A1V4M688-F1
#
_cell.length_a   1.000
_cell.length_b   1.000
_cell.length_c   1.000
_cell.angle_alpha   90.00
_cell.angle_beta   90.00
_cell.angle_gamma   90.00
#
_symmetry.space_group_name_H-M   'P 1'
#
loop_
_entity.id
_entity.type
_entity.pdbx_description
1 polymer ?
#
loop_
_entity_poly.entity_id
_entity_poly.type
_entity_poly.pdbx_seq_one_letter_code
_entity_poly.pdbx_strand_id
1 'polypeptide(L)'
;MLIAVSFNLEAGAKQISPQSASILESGGALGFALTGLAAVVMGGSYLANRAAGFPIGVTGALFSSGAIFIITIFLGAKVASTIVTLFYNIIEGEKKDGTPEKHSG
;
A
#
# COMPACT_ATOMS: atom_id res chain seq x y z
N MET A 1 -3.81 -2.52 12.33
CA MET A 1 -4.99 -2.02 13.05
C MET A 1 -5.31 -2.88 14.28
N LEU A 2 -5.65 -4.16 14.13
CA LEU A 2 -5.98 -5.03 15.28
C LEU A 2 -4.88 -5.03 16.36
N ILE A 3 -3.62 -5.18 15.96
CA ILE A 3 -2.45 -5.10 16.85
C ILE A 3 -2.36 -3.76 17.60
N ALA A 4 -2.63 -2.65 16.91
CA ALA A 4 -2.56 -1.31 17.51
C ALA A 4 -3.66 -1.09 18.56
N VAL A 5 -4.84 -1.68 18.36
CA VAL A 5 -5.95 -1.64 19.31
C VAL A 5 -5.72 -2.58 20.49
N SER A 6 -5.17 -3.78 20.27
CA SER A 6 -5.03 -4.78 21.33
C SER A 6 -3.81 -4.61 22.23
N PHE A 7 -2.70 -4.05 21.72
CA PHE A 7 -1.40 -3.98 22.44
C PHE A 7 -0.93 -2.57 22.81
N ASN A 8 -1.82 -1.57 22.79
CA ASN A 8 -1.50 -0.15 22.93
C ASN A 8 -0.65 0.39 21.75
N LEU A 9 -0.89 1.65 21.38
CA LEU A 9 -0.36 2.27 20.14
C LEU A 9 1.16 2.24 20.03
N GLU A 10 1.85 2.25 21.16
CA GLU A 10 3.32 2.28 21.25
C GLU A 10 3.96 0.98 20.71
N ALA A 11 3.29 -0.16 20.88
CA ALA A 11 3.73 -1.44 20.29
C ALA A 11 3.43 -1.51 18.79
N GLY A 12 2.31 -0.92 18.35
CA GLY A 12 1.92 -0.85 16.93
C GLY A 12 2.81 0.09 16.10
N ALA A 13 3.15 1.25 16.66
CA ALA A 13 4.00 2.27 16.02
C ALA A 13 5.44 1.77 15.82
N LYS A 14 5.92 0.86 16.69
CA LYS A 14 7.24 0.24 16.56
C LYS A 14 7.34 -0.80 15.44
N GLN A 15 6.21 -1.39 15.02
CA GLN A 15 6.17 -2.37 13.93
C GLN A 15 6.03 -1.73 12.54
N ILE A 16 5.31 -0.63 12.41
CA ILE A 16 5.17 0.09 11.13
C ILE A 16 5.60 1.53 11.33
N SER A 17 6.87 1.80 11.02
CA SER A 17 7.40 3.16 11.04
C SER A 17 6.74 4.01 9.94
N PRO A 18 6.52 5.32 10.15
CA PRO A 18 6.00 6.23 9.12
C PRO A 18 6.84 6.20 7.83
N GLN A 19 8.14 5.99 7.97
CA GLN A 19 9.08 5.89 6.84
C GLN A 19 8.81 4.63 5.99
N SER A 20 8.53 3.49 6.63
CA SER A 20 8.18 2.24 5.95
C SER A 20 6.85 2.35 5.19
N ALA A 21 5.86 3.03 5.78
CA ALA A 21 4.58 3.28 5.12
C ALA A 21 4.75 4.15 3.86
N SER A 22 5.50 5.25 3.96
CA SER A 22 5.77 6.14 2.82
C SER A 22 6.52 5.43 1.67
N ILE A 23 7.51 4.59 2.00
CA ILE A 23 8.22 3.76 1.01
C ILE A 23 7.27 2.78 0.34
N LEU A 24 6.37 2.15 1.10
CA LEU A 24 5.41 1.19 0.55
C LEU A 24 4.37 1.85 -0.37
N GLU A 25 3.95 3.07 -0.02
CA GLU A 25 3.04 3.87 -0.84
C GLU A 25 3.65 4.22 -2.20
N SER A 26 4.89 4.71 -2.17
CA SER A 26 5.65 5.09 -3.37
C SER A 26 6.04 3.86 -4.18
N GLY A 27 6.49 2.80 -3.51
CA GLY A 27 6.89 1.53 -4.12
C GLY A 27 5.74 0.81 -4.81
N GLY A 28 4.53 0.82 -4.23
CA GLY A 28 3.34 0.26 -4.88
C GLY A 28 2.93 1.03 -6.14
N ALA A 29 3.03 2.37 -6.12
CA ALA A 29 2.77 3.18 -7.31
C ALA A 29 3.81 2.96 -8.41
N LEU A 30 5.09 2.88 -8.04
CA LEU A 30 6.19 2.60 -8.96
C LEU A 30 6.08 1.21 -9.57
N GLY A 31 5.81 0.18 -8.76
CA GLY A 31 5.64 -1.19 -9.24
C GLY A 31 4.48 -1.33 -10.24
N PHE A 32 3.36 -0.62 -9.99
CA PHE A 32 2.26 -0.54 -10.94
C PHE A 32 2.68 0.11 -12.27
N ALA A 33 3.34 1.27 -12.21
CA ALA A 33 3.79 2.00 -13.39
C ALA A 33 4.83 1.20 -14.21
N LEU A 34 5.80 0.58 -13.54
CA LEU A 34 6.82 -0.25 -14.17
C LEU A 34 6.23 -1.48 -14.84
N THR A 35 5.24 -2.12 -14.22
CA THR A 35 4.55 -3.27 -14.83
C THR A 35 3.84 -2.87 -16.13
N GLY A 36 3.22 -1.69 -16.15
CA GLY A 36 2.60 -1.16 -17.35
C GLY A 36 3.60 -0.75 -18.43
N LEU A 37 4.73 -0.16 -18.06
CA LEU A 37 5.82 0.16 -18.99
C LEU A 37 6.45 -1.09 -19.58
N ALA A 38 6.62 -2.16 -18.79
CA ALA A 38 7.10 -3.45 -19.29
C ALA A 38 6.18 -4.01 -20.39
N ALA A 39 4.85 -3.87 -20.23
CA ALA A 39 3.89 -4.28 -21.25
C ALA A 39 4.05 -3.49 -22.56
N VAL A 40 4.35 -2.19 -22.47
CA VAL A 40 4.61 -1.34 -23.64
C VAL A 40 5.90 -1.72 -24.35
N VAL A 41 6.98 -1.98 -23.59
CA VAL A 41 8.27 -2.42 -24.15
C VAL A 41 8.14 -3.76 -24.87
N MET A 42 7.24 -4.64 -24.41
CA MET A 42 6.91 -5.91 -25.06
C MET A 42 6.02 -5.78 -26.30
N GLY A 43 5.69 -4.55 -26.73
CA GLY A 43 4.89 -4.27 -27.92
C GLY A 43 3.38 -4.31 -27.70
N GLY A 44 2.92 -4.44 -26.46
CA GLY A 44 1.51 -4.33 -26.08
C GLY A 44 1.08 -2.91 -25.71
N SER A 45 -0.20 -2.72 -25.41
CA SER A 45 -0.69 -1.49 -24.78
C SER A 45 -0.33 -1.47 -23.28
N TYR A 46 -0.35 -0.29 -22.66
CA TYR A 46 -0.13 -0.16 -21.21
C TYR A 46 -1.05 -1.09 -20.42
N LEU A 47 -0.48 -1.87 -19.50
CA LEU A 47 -1.18 -2.87 -18.68
C LEU A 47 -1.86 -4.01 -19.47
N ALA A 48 -1.55 -4.18 -20.76
CA ALA A 48 -2.14 -5.25 -21.55
C ALA A 48 -1.60 -6.61 -21.09
N ASN A 49 -2.46 -7.47 -20.52
CA ASN A 49 -2.05 -8.79 -20.03
C ASN A 49 -1.74 -9.74 -21.20
N ARG A 50 -2.78 -10.29 -21.85
CA ARG A 50 -2.60 -11.23 -22.98
C ARG A 50 -1.82 -10.60 -24.14
N ALA A 51 -2.12 -9.35 -24.47
CA ALA A 51 -1.56 -8.71 -25.67
C ALA A 51 -0.07 -8.31 -25.51
N ALA A 52 0.45 -8.21 -24.28
CA ALA A 52 1.88 -8.04 -24.05
C ALA A 52 2.62 -9.37 -23.79
N GLY A 53 1.95 -10.51 -24.02
CA GLY A 53 2.56 -11.84 -23.86
C GLY A 53 2.52 -12.41 -22.44
N PHE A 54 1.82 -11.77 -21.50
CA PHE A 54 1.64 -12.36 -20.17
C PHE A 54 0.65 -13.55 -20.21
N PRO A 55 0.87 -14.61 -19.40
CA PRO A 55 -0.08 -15.69 -19.24
C PRO A 55 -1.45 -15.17 -18.76
N ILE A 56 -2.53 -15.56 -19.43
CA ILE A 56 -3.91 -15.23 -18.99
C ILE A 56 -4.26 -15.92 -17.66
N GLY A 57 -3.56 -17.01 -17.38
CA GLY A 57 -3.78 -17.85 -16.23
C GLY A 57 -4.84 -18.91 -16.43
N VAL A 58 -4.83 -19.88 -15.53
CA VAL A 58 -5.84 -20.93 -15.43
C VAL A 58 -6.83 -20.51 -14.33
N THR A 59 -8.12 -20.56 -14.63
CA THR A 59 -9.17 -20.29 -13.63
C THR A 59 -8.99 -21.21 -12.42
N GLY A 60 -8.97 -20.63 -11.21
CA GLY A 60 -8.70 -21.35 -9.97
C GLY A 60 -7.22 -21.44 -9.56
N ALA A 61 -6.29 -21.03 -10.43
CA ALA A 61 -4.86 -20.97 -10.11
C ALA A 61 -4.39 -19.52 -9.86
N LEU A 62 -4.24 -19.16 -8.58
CA LEU A 62 -3.92 -17.79 -8.13
C LEU A 62 -2.66 -17.20 -8.78
N PHE A 63 -1.59 -18.01 -8.90
CA PHE A 63 -0.29 -17.56 -9.41
C PHE A 63 -0.18 -17.55 -10.94
N SER A 64 -1.24 -17.92 -11.65
CA SER A 64 -1.19 -18.10 -13.11
C SER A 64 -1.58 -16.83 -13.89
N SER A 65 -2.16 -15.82 -13.22
CA SER A 65 -2.80 -14.65 -13.84
C SER A 65 -1.88 -13.60 -14.47
N GLY A 66 -0.57 -13.89 -14.60
CA GLY A 66 0.40 -13.03 -15.28
C GLY A 66 0.60 -11.68 -14.59
N ALA A 67 0.47 -10.59 -15.34
CA ALA A 67 0.68 -9.23 -14.83
C ALA A 67 -0.32 -8.84 -13.73
N ILE A 68 -1.52 -9.44 -13.73
CA ILE A 68 -2.59 -9.11 -12.77
C ILE A 68 -2.17 -9.45 -11.34
N PHE A 69 -1.53 -10.60 -11.14
CA PHE A 69 -1.04 -11.00 -9.81
C PHE A 69 -0.04 -9.98 -9.27
N ILE A 70 0.93 -9.59 -10.10
CA ILE A 70 1.99 -8.62 -9.75
C ILE A 70 1.37 -7.27 -9.38
N ILE A 71 0.46 -6.77 -10.21
CA ILE A 71 -0.28 -5.53 -9.96
C ILE A 71 -1.04 -5.59 -8.64
N THR A 72 -1.72 -6.70 -8.38
CA THR A 72 -2.52 -6.90 -7.16
C THR A 72 -1.66 -6.79 -5.90
N ILE A 73 -0.44 -7.34 -5.92
CA ILE A 73 0.49 -7.25 -4.79
C ILE A 73 0.92 -5.80 -4.56
N PHE A 74 1.32 -5.08 -5.60
CA PHE A 74 1.75 -3.68 -5.48
C PHE A 74 0.61 -2.75 -5.04
N LEU A 75 -0.58 -2.91 -5.61
CA LEU A 75 -1.75 -2.12 -5.24
C LEU A 75 -2.21 -2.44 -3.81
N GLY A 76 -2.26 -3.73 -3.44
CA GLY A 76 -2.64 -4.16 -2.10
C GLY A 76 -1.71 -3.61 -1.03
N ALA A 77 -0.40 -3.64 -1.28
CA ALA A 77 0.60 -3.05 -0.41
C ALA A 77 0.42 -1.52 -0.25
N LYS A 78 0.21 -0.81 -1.35
CA LYS A 78 -0.06 0.64 -1.33
C LYS A 78 -1.32 0.97 -0.52
N VAL A 79 -2.44 0.30 -0.81
CA VAL A 79 -3.72 0.51 -0.12
C VAL A 79 -3.59 0.22 1.37
N ALA A 80 -2.92 -0.88 1.74
CA ALA A 80 -2.66 -1.21 3.14
C ALA A 80 -1.85 -0.10 3.84
N SER A 81 -0.83 0.44 3.17
CA SER A 81 -0.04 1.55 3.69
C SER A 81 -0.89 2.79 3.96
N THR A 82 -1.70 3.23 2.98
CA THR A 82 -2.57 4.40 3.14
C THR A 82 -3.57 4.22 4.29
N ILE A 83 -4.19 3.04 4.43
CA ILE A 83 -5.12 2.76 5.54
C ILE A 83 -4.41 2.86 6.90
N VAL A 84 -3.19 2.35 7.01
CA VAL A 84 -2.40 2.44 8.25
C VAL A 84 -2.03 3.89 8.55
N THR A 85 -1.56 4.65 7.57
CA THR A 85 -1.21 6.06 7.72
C THR A 85 -2.40 6.90 8.19
N LEU A 86 -3.56 6.73 7.55
CA LEU A 86 -4.79 7.44 7.93
C LEU A 86 -5.23 7.10 9.35
N PHE A 87 -5.17 5.81 9.73
CA PHE A 87 -5.53 5.37 11.06
C PHE A 87 -4.67 6.04 12.16
N TYR A 88 -3.35 6.09 11.97
CA TYR A 88 -2.47 6.77 12.92
C TYR A 88 -2.70 8.28 12.95
N ASN A 89 -2.90 8.93 11.80
CA ASN A 89 -3.17 10.36 11.73
C ASN A 89 -4.43 10.76 12.51
N ILE A 90 -5.50 9.95 12.44
CA ILE A 90 -6.75 10.21 13.18
C ILE A 90 -6.50 10.14 14.69
N ILE A 91 -5.85 9.07 15.15
CA ILE A 91 -5.57 8.85 16.57
C ILE A 91 -4.62 9.89 17.17
N GLU A 92 -3.59 10.30 16.42
CA GLU A 92 -2.69 11.37 16.83
C GLU A 92 -3.37 12.74 16.83
N GLY A 93 -4.30 12.97 15.89
CA GLY A 93 -5.15 14.15 15.86
C GLY A 93 -6.01 14.27 17.12
N GLU A 94 -6.66 13.19 17.54
CA GLU A 94 -7.46 13.16 18.78
C GLU A 94 -6.63 13.44 20.04
N LYS A 95 -5.38 12.95 20.11
CA LYS A 95 -4.48 13.24 21.24
C LYS A 95 -4.12 14.72 21.36
N LYS A 96 -3.96 15.43 20.23
CA LYS A 96 -3.59 16.86 20.25
C LYS A 96 -4.73 17.77 20.72
N ASP A 97 -5.97 17.40 20.38
CA ASP A 97 -7.18 18.16 20.72
C ASP A 97 -7.63 17.99 22.20
N GLY A 98 -7.10 16.97 22.89
CA GLY A 98 -7.35 16.73 24.32
C GLY A 98 -6.43 17.47 25.30
N THR A 99 -5.49 18.29 24.81
CA THR A 99 -4.56 19.05 25.66
C THR A 99 -5.15 20.43 25.97
N PRO A 100 -5.45 20.80 27.24
CA PRO A 100 -5.82 22.17 27.55
C PRO A 100 -4.66 23.08 27.16
N GLU A 101 -4.94 24.04 26.30
CA GLU A 101 -4.05 25.13 25.93
C GLU A 101 -3.58 25.83 27.22
N LYS A 102 -2.37 25.52 27.68
CA LYS A 102 -1.76 26.29 28.76
C LYS A 102 -1.42 27.66 28.18
N HIS A 103 -2.34 28.61 28.37
CA HIS A 103 -2.02 30.01 28.49
C HIS A 103 -0.89 30.19 29.53
N SER A 104 0.25 30.69 29.08
CA SER A 104 1.32 31.32 29.84
C SER A 104 2.28 31.89 28.80
N GLY A 105 2.51 33.19 28.66
CA GLY A 105 2.08 34.39 29.36
C GLY A 105 2.80 35.56 28.66
#